data_AF-A0A4Y2L513-F1
#
_entry.id   AF-A0A4Y2L513-F1
#
_cell.length_a   1.000
_cell.length_b   1.000
_cell.length_c   1.000
_cell.angle_alpha   90.00
_cell.angle_beta   90.00
_cell.angle_gamma   90.00
#
_symmetry.space_group_name_H-M   'P 1'
#
loop_
_entity.id
_entity.type
_entity.pdbx_description
1 polymer ?
#
loop_
_entity_poly.entity_id
_entity_poly.type
_entity_poly.pdbx_seq_one_letter_code
_entity_poly.pdbx_strand_id
1 'polypeptide(L)'
;MFFEENIPHGRERCSIKDGRYFDLLQQQIIPALQKRKCLETAVFMQDAAPPHIARPVQAMFQLHFGEDQVISRSFPTAWPPRFSNLYPCVFWFWGFRRDCVYGGSIQNLLEFKASITLHFAVLLNTL
;
A
#
# COMPACT_ATOMS: atom_id res chain seq x y z
N MET A 1 -4.92 -2.02 5.92
CA MET A 1 -5.04 -0.70 6.58
C MET A 1 -6.32 -0.05 6.12
N PHE A 2 -7.12 0.48 7.05
CA PHE A 2 -8.34 1.22 6.73
C PHE A 2 -8.12 2.68 7.11
N PHE A 3 -8.40 3.60 6.20
CA PHE A 3 -8.31 5.02 6.48
C PHE A 3 -9.65 5.48 7.02
N GLU A 4 -9.63 5.96 8.25
CA GLU A 4 -10.79 6.48 8.96
C GLU A 4 -10.43 7.83 9.57
N GLU A 5 -11.31 8.81 9.44
CA GLU A 5 -11.21 10.09 10.15
C GLU A 5 -12.22 10.13 11.29
N ASN A 6 -11.82 10.74 12.41
CA ASN A 6 -12.73 11.04 13.50
C ASN A 6 -13.59 12.24 13.06
N ILE A 7 -14.89 12.00 12.92
CA ILE A 7 -15.93 13.01 12.73
C ILE A 7 -16.74 13.14 14.04
N PRO A 8 -17.50 14.23 14.25
CA PRO A 8 -18.25 14.43 15.50
C PRO A 8 -19.20 13.29 15.89
N HIS A 9 -19.57 12.43 14.93
CA HIS A 9 -20.51 11.31 15.11
C HIS A 9 -19.86 9.92 15.01
N GLY A 10 -18.52 9.82 15.01
CA GLY A 10 -17.80 8.55 14.95
C GLY A 10 -16.61 8.55 14.01
N ARG A 11 -16.29 7.38 13.43
CA ARG A 11 -15.24 7.24 12.42
C ARG A 11 -15.85 6.98 11.05
N GLU A 12 -15.41 7.74 10.05
CA GLU A 12 -15.90 7.58 8.67
C GLU A 12 -14.75 7.19 7.72
N ARG A 13 -15.08 6.33 6.74
CA ARG A 13 -14.15 5.94 5.68
C ARG A 13 -13.79 7.14 4.84
N CYS A 14 -12.51 7.29 4.55
CA CYS A 14 -12.01 8.43 3.79
C CYS A 14 -11.05 8.00 2.68
N SER A 15 -11.05 8.74 1.58
CA SER A 15 -10.09 8.54 0.48
C SER A 15 -8.68 8.96 0.88
N ILE A 16 -7.68 8.30 0.30
CA ILE A 16 -6.28 8.72 0.45
C ILE A 16 -6.08 10.01 -0.36
N LYS A 17 -5.71 11.08 0.34
CA LYS A 17 -5.19 12.32 -0.23
C LYS A 17 -3.67 12.33 -0.06
N ASP A 18 -2.99 13.18 -0.82
CA ASP A 18 -1.52 13.30 -0.88
C ASP A 18 -0.85 13.26 0.51
N GLY A 19 -1.31 14.09 1.46
CA GLY A 19 -0.76 14.13 2.82
C GLY A 19 -0.90 12.81 3.59
N ARG A 20 -2.01 12.09 3.43
CA ARG A 20 -2.22 10.81 4.14
C ARG A 20 -1.38 9.68 3.55
N TYR A 21 -1.13 9.72 2.25
CA TYR A 21 -0.21 8.78 1.61
C TYR A 21 1.22 9.01 2.09
N PHE A 22 1.62 10.28 2.19
CA PHE A 22 2.90 10.66 2.78
C PHE A 22 3.01 10.17 4.24
N ASP A 23 2.03 10.46 5.08
CA ASP A 23 2.04 10.03 6.49
C ASP A 23 2.12 8.51 6.62
N LEU A 24 1.39 7.77 5.79
CA LEU A 24 1.45 6.32 5.71
C LEU A 24 2.89 5.83 5.46
N LEU A 25 3.54 6.37 4.43
CA LEU A 25 4.87 5.95 4.05
C LEU A 25 5.87 6.27 5.17
N GLN A 26 5.83 7.49 5.69
CA GLN A 26 6.77 7.97 6.70
C GLN A 26 6.60 7.26 8.05
N GLN A 27 5.36 7.07 8.51
CA GLN A 27 5.10 6.59 9.86
C GLN A 27 5.03 5.07 9.96
N GLN A 28 4.75 4.37 8.85
CA GLN A 28 4.47 2.94 8.89
C GLN A 28 5.32 2.13 7.93
N ILE A 29 5.37 2.51 6.64
CA ILE A 29 6.04 1.69 5.63
C ILE A 29 7.57 1.74 5.79
N ILE A 30 8.16 2.92 5.82
CA ILE A 30 9.62 3.08 5.95
C ILE A 30 10.13 2.46 7.26
N PRO A 31 9.54 2.73 8.44
CA PRO A 31 9.96 2.08 9.68
C PRO A 31 9.83 0.55 9.64
N ALA A 32 8.79 0.02 8.99
CA ALA A 32 8.63 -1.43 8.84
C ALA A 32 9.72 -2.05 7.95
N LEU A 33 10.09 -1.40 6.85
CA LEU A 33 11.17 -1.87 5.98
C LEU A 33 12.55 -1.80 6.66
N GLN A 34 12.79 -0.75 7.44
CA GLN A 34 14.00 -0.61 8.27
C GLN A 34 14.08 -1.72 9.32
N LYS A 35 12.99 -1.98 10.05
CA LYS A 35 12.93 -3.07 11.04
C LYS A 35 13.23 -4.44 10.43
N ARG A 36 12.81 -4.65 9.17
CA ARG A 36 13.07 -5.88 8.41
C ARG A 36 14.44 -5.90 7.72
N LYS A 37 15.24 -4.82 7.84
CA LYS A 37 16.56 -4.67 7.19
C LYS A 37 16.51 -4.84 5.67
N CYS A 38 15.44 -4.37 5.04
CA CYS A 38 15.23 -4.48 3.60
C CYS A 38 15.14 -3.13 2.89
N LEU A 39 15.22 -2.01 3.62
CA LEU A 39 15.09 -0.68 3.02
C LEU A 39 16.16 -0.43 1.94
N GLU A 40 17.42 -0.79 2.21
CA GLU A 40 18.56 -0.55 1.32
C GLU A 40 18.61 -1.46 0.08
N THR A 41 17.89 -2.58 0.11
CA THR A 41 17.93 -3.60 -0.95
C THR A 41 16.62 -3.72 -1.72
N ALA A 42 15.53 -3.16 -1.20
CA ALA A 42 14.23 -3.21 -1.83
C ALA A 42 14.11 -2.19 -2.96
N VAL A 43 13.53 -2.64 -4.07
CA VAL A 43 13.02 -1.75 -5.11
C VAL A 43 11.55 -1.46 -4.80
N PHE A 44 11.22 -0.19 -4.57
CA PHE A 44 9.86 0.25 -4.33
C PHE A 44 9.12 0.45 -5.65
N MET A 45 7.89 -0.03 -5.74
CA MET A 45 7.05 0.08 -6.95
C MET A 45 5.68 0.62 -6.58
N GLN A 46 5.21 1.62 -7.33
CA GLN A 46 3.88 2.20 -7.16
C GLN A 46 3.27 2.63 -8.50
N ASP A 47 1.95 2.79 -8.50
CA ASP A 47 1.23 3.35 -9.65
C ASP A 47 1.39 4.87 -9.76
N ALA A 48 0.73 5.43 -10.76
CA ALA A 48 0.78 6.86 -11.03
C ALA A 48 -0.48 7.61 -10.58
N ALA A 49 -1.17 7.10 -9.56
CA ALA A 49 -2.27 7.83 -8.92
C ALA A 49 -1.76 9.19 -8.39
N PRO A 50 -2.59 10.25 -8.41
CA PRO A 50 -2.16 11.59 -8.03
C PRO A 50 -1.43 11.68 -6.67
N PRO A 51 -1.90 11.01 -5.59
CA PRO A 51 -1.19 11.03 -4.30
C PRO A 51 0.21 10.42 -4.34
N HIS A 52 0.44 9.44 -5.22
CA HIS A 52 1.69 8.70 -5.33
C HIS A 52 2.77 9.50 -6.08
N ILE A 53 2.35 10.42 -6.95
CA ILE A 53 3.25 11.30 -7.70
C ILE A 53 3.32 12.71 -7.11
N ALA A 54 2.79 12.93 -5.90
CA ALA A 54 2.90 14.22 -5.23
C ALA A 54 4.37 14.56 -4.91
N ARG A 55 4.75 15.84 -5.00
CA ARG A 55 6.14 16.28 -4.77
C ARG A 55 6.72 15.84 -3.41
N PRO A 56 5.99 15.95 -2.28
CA PRO A 56 6.52 15.50 -0.99
C PRO A 56 6.83 14.00 -0.97
N VAL A 57 6.02 13.20 -1.67
CA VAL A 57 6.19 11.74 -1.77
C VAL A 57 7.41 11.40 -2.63
N GLN A 58 7.62 12.12 -3.74
CA GLN A 58 8.83 11.95 -4.56
C GLN A 58 10.10 12.27 -3.76
N ALA A 59 10.11 13.40 -3.03
CA ALA A 59 11.25 13.78 -2.20
C ALA A 59 11.56 12.75 -1.10
N MET A 60 10.53 12.18 -0.48
CA MET A 60 10.68 11.09 0.48
C MET A 60 11.30 9.85 -0.16
N PHE A 61 10.83 9.44 -1.34
CA PHE A 61 11.38 8.28 -2.01
C PHE A 61 12.84 8.47 -2.42
N GLN A 62 13.20 9.64 -2.94
CA GLN A 62 14.59 9.98 -3.23
C GLN A 62 15.46 9.91 -1.96
N LEU A 63 14.97 10.40 -0.82
CA LEU A 63 15.71 10.37 0.44
C LEU A 63 15.95 8.95 0.97
N HIS A 64 14.98 8.05 0.83
CA HIS A 64 15.03 6.73 1.50
C HIS A 64 15.47 5.57 0.59
N PHE A 65 15.24 5.66 -0.71
CA PHE A 65 15.52 4.60 -1.69
C PHE A 65 16.50 5.06 -2.78
N GLY A 66 16.58 6.37 -3.05
CA GLY A 66 17.29 6.89 -4.22
C GLY A 66 16.49 6.72 -5.51
N GLU A 67 17.07 7.15 -6.64
CA GLU A 67 16.34 7.19 -7.91
C GLU A 67 16.24 5.82 -8.60
N ASP A 68 17.25 4.97 -8.43
CA ASP A 68 17.35 3.66 -9.11
C ASP A 68 16.51 2.56 -8.44
N GLN A 69 16.13 2.75 -7.19
CA GLN A 69 15.33 1.79 -6.42
C GLN A 69 13.84 2.13 -6.41
N VAL A 70 13.38 3.03 -7.28
CA VAL A 70 11.97 3.43 -7.34
C VAL A 70 11.44 3.28 -8.76
N ILE A 71 10.39 2.48 -8.89
CA ILE A 71 9.63 2.29 -10.12
C ILE A 71 8.33 3.08 -9.99
N SER A 72 8.28 4.25 -10.62
CA SER A 72 7.14 5.17 -10.58
C SER A 72 7.20 6.16 -11.74
N ARG A 73 6.07 6.78 -12.12
CA ARG A 73 5.98 7.71 -13.26
C ARG A 73 6.98 8.88 -13.18
N SER A 74 7.31 9.35 -11.98
CA SER A 74 8.18 10.52 -11.77
C SER A 74 9.67 10.17 -11.59
N PHE A 75 10.06 8.90 -11.79
CA PHE A 75 11.42 8.41 -11.58
C PHE A 75 12.01 7.87 -12.90
N PRO A 76 13.35 7.73 -13.01
CA PRO A 76 13.99 7.26 -14.24
C PRO A 76 13.42 5.93 -14.75
N THR A 77 13.13 5.01 -13.84
CA THR A 77 12.42 3.77 -14.16
C THR A 77 10.91 4.00 -14.13
N ALA A 78 10.39 4.54 -15.23
CA ALA A 78 8.97 4.90 -15.34
C ALA A 78 8.08 3.66 -15.43
N TRP A 79 7.00 3.63 -14.64
CA TRP A 79 5.95 2.65 -14.80
C TRP A 79 5.04 3.01 -16.00
N PRO A 80 4.73 2.07 -16.90
CA PRO A 80 3.95 2.37 -18.09
C PRO A 80 2.48 2.69 -17.75
N PRO A 81 1.90 3.76 -18.32
CA PRO A 81 0.61 4.35 -17.88
C PRO A 81 -0.65 3.50 -18.09
N ARG A 82 -0.56 2.31 -18.71
CA ARG A 82 -1.72 1.48 -19.07
C ARG A 82 -1.67 0.04 -18.55
N PHE A 83 -0.75 -0.30 -17.65
CA PHE A 83 -0.62 -1.65 -17.09
C PHE A 83 -1.07 -1.72 -15.64
N SER A 84 -2.35 -1.42 -15.37
CA SER A 84 -2.98 -1.60 -14.06
C SER A 84 -3.07 -3.09 -13.64
N ASN A 85 -2.97 -3.98 -14.61
CA ASN A 85 -3.04 -5.43 -14.52
C ASN A 85 -1.67 -6.12 -14.37
N LEU A 86 -0.54 -5.39 -14.33
CA LEU A 86 0.79 -5.97 -14.12
C LEU A 86 1.37 -5.76 -12.73
N TYR A 87 0.68 -5.08 -11.81
CA TYR A 87 1.13 -5.08 -10.42
C TYR A 87 1.05 -6.52 -9.88
N PRO A 88 2.14 -7.12 -9.40
CA PRO A 88 2.06 -8.40 -8.69
C PRO A 88 1.05 -8.34 -7.53
N CYS A 89 0.92 -7.15 -6.93
CA CYS A 89 -0.09 -6.84 -5.93
C CYS A 89 -1.54 -6.89 -6.47
N VAL A 90 -1.84 -6.32 -7.63
CA VAL A 90 -3.23 -6.27 -8.16
C VAL A 90 -3.62 -7.56 -8.86
N PHE A 91 -2.74 -8.12 -9.70
CA PHE A 91 -3.04 -9.32 -10.48
C PHE A 91 -3.06 -10.58 -9.62
N TRP A 92 -1.96 -10.84 -8.90
CA TRP A 92 -1.82 -12.08 -8.16
C TRP A 92 -2.34 -11.93 -6.74
N PHE A 93 -1.83 -10.96 -5.98
CA PHE A 93 -2.15 -10.86 -4.55
C PHE A 93 -3.63 -10.52 -4.31
N TRP A 94 -4.17 -9.44 -4.88
CA TRP A 94 -5.58 -9.11 -4.70
C TRP A 94 -6.52 -10.10 -5.39
N GLY A 95 -6.18 -10.59 -6.59
CA GLY A 95 -6.96 -11.59 -7.31
C GLY A 95 -7.11 -12.91 -6.56
N PHE A 96 -5.99 -13.47 -6.07
CA PHE A 96 -5.97 -14.71 -5.28
C PHE A 96 -6.66 -14.53 -3.92
N ARG A 97 -6.50 -13.37 -3.31
CA ARG A 97 -6.93 -13.14 -1.92
C ARG A 97 -8.36 -12.67 -1.79
N ARG A 98 -8.94 -12.10 -2.84
CA ARG A 98 -10.36 -11.77 -2.88
C ARG A 98 -11.18 -13.01 -2.53
N ASP A 99 -10.92 -14.12 -3.19
CA ASP A 99 -11.76 -15.32 -3.01
C ASP A 99 -11.60 -15.93 -1.60
N CYS A 100 -10.42 -15.80 -0.97
CA CYS A 100 -10.25 -16.17 0.45
C CYS A 100 -10.98 -15.22 1.39
N VAL A 101 -10.83 -13.91 1.20
CA VAL A 101 -11.43 -12.90 2.09
C VAL A 101 -12.95 -12.94 2.01
N TYR A 102 -13.51 -13.11 0.81
CA TYR A 102 -14.96 -13.15 0.54
C TYR A 102 -15.56 -14.56 0.59
N GLY A 103 -14.77 -15.60 0.87
CA GLY A 103 -15.24 -16.99 0.89
C GLY A 103 -16.20 -17.31 2.06
N GLY A 104 -16.26 -16.46 3.08
CA GLY A 104 -17.21 -16.56 4.19
C GLY A 104 -18.39 -15.59 4.08
N SER A 105 -19.44 -15.82 4.86
CA SER A 105 -20.57 -14.89 5.01
C SER A 105 -20.11 -13.65 5.78
N ILE A 106 -19.67 -12.60 5.08
CA ILE A 106 -19.32 -11.30 5.66
C ILE A 106 -20.57 -10.42 5.69
N GLN A 107 -21.05 -10.11 6.88
CA GLN A 107 -22.28 -9.33 7.09
C GLN A 107 -21.99 -7.88 7.51
N ASN A 108 -20.81 -7.60 8.04
CA ASN A 108 -20.45 -6.26 8.52
C ASN A 108 -18.95 -5.93 8.36
N LEU A 109 -18.60 -4.67 8.61
CA LEU A 109 -17.23 -4.16 8.47
C LEU A 109 -16.25 -4.83 9.44
N LEU A 110 -16.70 -5.23 10.64
CA LEU A 110 -15.84 -5.85 11.64
C LEU A 110 -15.42 -7.25 11.19
N GLU A 111 -16.36 -8.05 10.70
CA GLU A 111 -16.10 -9.36 10.09
C GLU A 111 -15.20 -9.25 8.87
N PHE A 112 -15.40 -8.22 8.03
CA PHE A 112 -14.52 -7.97 6.89
C PHE A 112 -13.08 -7.67 7.32
N LYS A 113 -12.89 -6.80 8.32
CA LYS A 113 -11.57 -6.47 8.89
C LYS A 113 -10.89 -7.70 9.49
N ALA A 114 -11.65 -8.55 10.19
CA ALA A 114 -11.16 -9.78 10.78
C ALA A 114 -10.74 -10.80 9.72
N SER A 115 -11.56 -11.00 8.68
CA SER A 115 -11.26 -11.87 7.54
C SER A 115 -9.96 -11.45 6.84
N ILE A 116 -9.80 -10.15 6.54
CA ILE A 116 -8.55 -9.62 5.97
C ILE A 116 -7.37 -9.92 6.90
N THR A 117 -7.48 -9.64 8.20
CA THR A 117 -6.38 -9.85 9.13
C THR A 117 -5.97 -11.33 9.20
N LEU A 118 -6.94 -12.24 9.32
CA LEU A 118 -6.71 -13.68 9.39
C LEU A 118 -5.97 -14.19 8.16
N HIS A 119 -6.51 -13.94 6.97
CA HIS A 119 -5.91 -14.47 5.76
C HIS A 119 -4.53 -13.84 5.52
N PHE A 120 -4.30 -12.56 5.88
CA PHE A 120 -3.02 -11.88 5.71
C PHE A 120 -1.95 -12.32 6.71
N ALA A 121 -2.33 -12.64 7.94
CA ALA A 121 -1.41 -13.22 8.93
C ALA A 121 -0.88 -14.59 8.49
N VAL A 122 -1.71 -15.42 7.85
CA VAL A 122 -1.29 -16.75 7.36
C VAL A 122 -0.17 -16.66 6.32
N LEU A 123 -0.21 -15.66 5.41
CA LEU A 123 0.83 -15.48 4.37
C LEU A 123 2.18 -15.03 4.94
N LEU A 124 2.16 -14.16 5.95
CA LEU A 124 3.37 -13.63 6.58
C LEU A 124 4.13 -14.66 7.42
N ASN A 125 3.48 -15.79 7.75
CA ASN A 125 4.10 -16.90 8.49
C ASN A 125 4.60 -18.04 7.58
N THR A 126 4.29 -17.98 6.28
CA THR A 126 4.68 -18.99 5.28
C THR A 126 5.79 -18.52 4.33
N LEU A 127 6.27 -17.28 4.49
CA LEU A 127 7.38 -16.66 3.78
C LEU A 127 8.42 -16.19 4.79
#